data_AF-A0A423NQR0-F1
#
_entry.id   AF-A0A423NQR0-F1
#
_cell.length_a   1.000
_cell.length_b   1.000
_cell.length_c   1.000
_cell.angle_alpha   90.00
_cell.angle_beta   90.00
_cell.angle_gamma   90.00
#
_symmetry.space_group_name_H-M   'P 1'
#
loop_
_entity.id
_entity.type
_entity.pdbx_description
1 polymer ?
#
loop_
_entity_poly.entity_id
_entity_poly.type
_entity_poly.pdbx_seq_one_letter_code
_entity_poly.pdbx_strand_id
1 'polypeptide(L)'
;MRQTTETFRSRYRAAIHPLYNPWLHGMFVLLFGILAIAAFWRTVLSVSWLEWLTVPLTLLLFNFGVYMVHRHLGHQKKAFAKMFYARHAGDHHSFFTPGHMTYDSARDWRVILFPAWLIVIHTLLITLPLWWLLAQVNANVAGLFAGCMVLGYLLYEVFHACEHLPPQNPLSRLPWIRQMRRLHELHHRRERMQERNFNIVLPLMDYLFGTLYREPEPAPLRYSKMPMTRMQHEIDIAGEPVAVLAYAASVSHWPDWHPSSLKIDAPQGPLHAGARFEEDIHAGGRAGHLRWEVTEYLPGRRWCARAQSDQGLSLRLTYECSAEAGGTRFVRTLEYRFDGLLMRLANRLLLKRRIERESAASMLALRDTAAQFIGAARASA
;
A
#
# COMPACT_ATOMS: atom_id res chain seq x y z
N MET A 1 -7.14 -19.31 19.29
CA MET A 1 -7.88 -18.37 18.41
C MET A 1 -7.04 -17.13 18.17
N ARG A 2 -6.72 -16.76 16.92
CA ARG A 2 -6.12 -15.44 16.63
C ARG A 2 -7.19 -14.38 16.94
N GLN A 3 -6.95 -13.48 17.89
CA GLN A 3 -7.83 -12.33 18.10
C GLN A 3 -7.86 -11.48 16.82
N THR A 4 -9.05 -11.07 16.41
CA THR A 4 -9.21 -10.07 15.33
C THR A 4 -8.70 -8.71 15.82
N THR A 5 -8.20 -7.87 14.91
CA THR A 5 -7.72 -6.50 15.22
C THR A 5 -8.77 -5.70 16.00
N GLU A 6 -10.04 -5.82 15.63
CA GLU A 6 -11.16 -5.15 16.30
C GLU A 6 -11.35 -5.60 17.76
N THR A 7 -11.23 -6.91 18.03
CA THR A 7 -11.29 -7.45 19.39
C THR A 7 -10.16 -6.89 20.24
N PHE A 8 -8.94 -6.79 19.68
CA PHE A 8 -7.81 -6.20 20.38
C PHE A 8 -8.04 -4.71 20.68
N ARG A 9 -8.48 -3.93 19.67
CA ARG A 9 -8.77 -2.50 19.81
C ARG A 9 -9.83 -2.23 20.88
N SER A 10 -10.92 -2.99 20.87
CA SER A 10 -12.00 -2.86 21.87
C SER A 10 -11.46 -3.09 23.29
N ARG A 11 -10.74 -4.20 23.51
CA ARG A 11 -10.12 -4.50 24.81
C ARG A 11 -9.12 -3.43 25.23
N TYR A 12 -8.28 -2.96 24.31
CA TYR A 12 -7.29 -1.91 24.60
C TYR A 12 -7.99 -0.62 25.05
N ARG A 13 -9.00 -0.17 24.31
CA ARG A 13 -9.78 1.05 24.61
C ARG A 13 -10.46 0.96 25.98
N ALA A 14 -11.03 -0.19 26.32
CA ALA A 14 -11.66 -0.44 27.62
C ALA A 14 -10.64 -0.40 28.78
N ALA A 15 -9.38 -0.79 28.52
CA ALA A 15 -8.31 -0.76 29.52
C ALA A 15 -7.67 0.63 29.71
N ILE A 16 -7.96 1.61 28.83
CA ILE A 16 -7.46 2.98 29.01
C ILE A 16 -8.15 3.60 30.22
N HIS A 17 -7.36 4.08 31.18
CA HIS A 17 -7.85 4.72 32.40
C HIS A 17 -8.92 5.80 32.11
N PRO A 18 -10.02 5.89 32.86
CA PRO A 18 -11.11 6.84 32.59
C PRO A 18 -10.64 8.30 32.54
N LEU A 19 -9.71 8.68 33.43
CA LEU A 19 -9.15 10.04 33.51
C LEU A 19 -8.10 10.37 32.43
N TYR A 20 -7.73 9.42 31.57
CA TYR A 20 -6.78 9.72 30.51
C TYR A 20 -7.38 10.72 29.51
N ASN A 21 -6.71 11.85 29.34
CA ASN A 21 -7.07 12.87 28.35
C ASN A 21 -5.91 13.01 27.32
N PRO A 22 -6.15 12.72 26.03
CA PRO A 22 -5.11 12.78 25.00
C PRO A 22 -4.60 14.19 24.73
N TRP A 23 -5.44 15.21 24.93
CA TRP A 23 -5.06 16.61 24.71
C TRP A 23 -4.16 17.13 25.83
N LEU A 24 -4.47 16.78 27.08
CA LEU A 24 -3.60 17.09 28.22
C LEU A 24 -2.23 16.41 28.06
N HIS A 25 -2.23 15.16 27.59
CA HIS A 25 -0.99 14.44 27.27
C HIS A 25 -0.17 15.20 26.22
N GLY A 26 -0.75 15.45 25.04
CA GLY A 26 -0.03 16.14 23.96
C GLY A 26 0.45 17.54 24.37
N MET A 27 -0.37 18.29 25.10
CA MET A 27 -0.02 19.60 25.63
C MET A 27 1.15 19.52 26.61
N PHE A 28 1.15 18.54 27.53
CA PHE A 28 2.27 18.33 28.45
C PHE A 28 3.58 18.06 27.71
N VAL A 29 3.57 17.13 26.75
CA VAL A 29 4.77 16.76 25.98
C VAL A 29 5.31 17.96 25.21
N LEU A 30 4.41 18.70 24.55
CA LEU A 30 4.77 19.90 23.79
C LEU A 30 5.36 20.99 24.69
N LEU A 31 4.67 21.35 25.78
CA LEU A 31 5.11 22.40 26.70
C LEU A 31 6.43 22.02 27.38
N PHE A 32 6.55 20.79 27.89
CA PHE A 32 7.80 20.33 28.51
C PHE A 32 8.96 20.41 27.50
N GLY A 33 8.74 19.93 26.28
CA GLY A 33 9.76 19.95 25.24
C GLY A 33 10.20 21.36 24.86
N ILE A 34 9.25 22.29 24.65
CA ILE A 34 9.56 23.70 24.35
C ILE A 34 10.34 24.35 25.49
N LEU A 35 9.93 24.15 26.75
CA LEU A 35 10.61 24.71 27.91
C LEU A 35 12.03 24.14 28.07
N ALA A 36 12.20 22.84 27.87
CA ALA A 36 13.52 22.20 27.92
C ALA A 36 14.45 22.72 26.82
N ILE A 37 13.94 22.85 25.59
CA ILE A 37 14.69 23.43 24.46
C ILE A 37 15.10 24.87 24.77
N ALA A 38 14.16 25.70 25.25
CA ALA A 38 14.44 27.08 25.61
C ALA A 38 15.49 27.18 26.73
N ALA A 39 15.43 26.29 27.72
CA ALA A 39 16.42 26.23 28.79
C ALA A 39 17.83 25.90 28.28
N PHE A 40 17.97 24.90 27.40
CA PHE A 40 19.27 24.55 26.81
C PHE A 40 19.80 25.63 25.86
N TRP A 41 18.93 26.24 25.05
CA TRP A 41 19.34 27.29 24.11
C TRP A 41 19.64 28.63 24.76
N ARG A 42 19.29 28.82 26.05
CA ARG A 42 19.72 30.00 26.81
C ARG A 42 21.25 30.10 26.92
N THR A 43 21.98 28.98 26.85
CA THR A 43 23.45 28.96 26.90
C THR A 43 24.11 29.18 25.54
N VAL A 44 23.33 29.28 24.47
CA VAL A 44 23.81 29.39 23.09
C VAL A 44 23.94 30.87 22.73
N LEU A 45 25.17 31.35 22.61
CA LEU A 45 25.51 32.76 22.35
C LEU A 45 26.63 32.84 21.31
N SER A 46 26.48 33.71 20.31
CA SER A 46 27.50 34.00 19.30
C SER A 46 28.10 32.74 18.63
N VAL A 47 27.21 31.88 18.11
CA VAL A 47 27.57 30.58 17.54
C VAL A 47 28.46 30.71 16.30
N SER A 48 29.60 30.04 16.31
CA SER A 48 30.48 29.96 15.13
C SER A 48 29.91 29.02 14.06
N TRP A 49 30.36 29.18 12.81
CA TRP A 49 29.91 28.32 11.70
C TRP A 49 30.24 26.83 11.91
N LEU A 50 31.34 26.51 12.60
CA LEU A 50 31.70 25.13 12.94
C LEU A 50 30.77 24.55 14.00
N GLU A 51 30.41 25.33 15.01
CA GLU A 51 29.49 24.90 16.07
C GLU A 51 28.10 24.57 15.49
N TRP A 52 27.67 25.24 14.42
CA TRP A 52 26.42 24.90 13.72
C TRP A 52 26.39 23.48 13.15
N LEU A 53 27.54 22.85 12.88
CA LEU A 53 27.59 21.43 12.49
C LEU A 53 27.03 20.50 13.59
N THR A 54 26.98 20.98 14.84
CA THR A 54 26.35 20.24 15.95
C THR A 54 24.91 19.87 15.64
N VAL A 55 24.15 20.74 14.98
CA VAL A 55 22.73 20.50 14.66
C VAL A 55 22.55 19.27 13.76
N PRO A 56 23.09 19.21 12.54
CA PRO A 56 22.94 18.04 11.68
C PRO A 56 23.57 16.79 12.29
N LEU A 57 24.73 16.89 12.96
CA LEU A 57 25.37 15.74 13.60
C LEU A 57 24.51 15.16 14.74
N THR A 58 23.88 16.02 15.54
CA THR A 58 22.97 15.58 16.61
C THR A 58 21.72 14.93 16.04
N LEU A 59 21.13 15.49 14.98
CA LEU A 59 19.95 14.88 14.35
C LEU A 59 20.28 13.53 13.69
N LEU A 60 21.48 13.38 13.12
CA LEU A 60 21.98 12.09 12.64
C LEU A 60 22.15 11.08 13.78
N LEU A 61 22.77 11.49 14.89
CA LEU A 61 22.90 10.67 16.10
C LEU A 61 21.53 10.26 16.64
N PHE A 62 20.57 11.19 16.68
CA PHE A 62 19.21 10.93 17.13
C PHE A 62 18.52 9.89 16.22
N ASN A 63 18.62 10.04 14.90
CA ASN A 63 18.08 9.08 13.94
C ASN A 63 18.69 7.67 14.12
N PHE A 64 20.00 7.60 14.36
CA PHE A 64 20.70 6.38 14.77
C PHE A 64 20.20 5.80 16.10
N GLY A 65 20.02 6.64 17.11
CA GLY A 65 19.47 6.23 18.41
C GLY A 65 18.07 5.62 18.28
N VAL A 66 17.18 6.27 17.53
CA VAL A 66 15.84 5.76 17.22
C VAL A 66 15.92 4.38 16.56
N TYR A 67 16.79 4.22 15.55
CA TYR A 67 16.97 2.96 14.84
C TYR A 67 17.35 1.83 15.81
N MET A 68 18.37 2.07 16.64
CA MET A 68 18.88 1.09 17.60
C MET A 68 17.85 0.74 18.67
N VAL A 69 17.19 1.75 19.25
CA VAL A 69 16.14 1.56 20.26
C VAL A 69 14.97 0.79 19.68
N HIS A 70 14.50 1.18 18.50
CA HIS A 70 13.35 0.52 17.88
C HIS A 70 13.67 -0.94 17.52
N ARG A 71 14.80 -1.19 16.84
CA ARG A 71 15.22 -2.55 16.44
C ARG A 71 15.49 -3.45 17.63
N HIS A 72 16.23 -2.98 18.63
CA HIS A 72 16.76 -3.86 19.68
C HIS A 72 16.00 -3.80 21.01
N LEU A 73 15.23 -2.75 21.27
CA LEU A 73 14.43 -2.63 22.48
C LEU A 73 12.93 -2.75 22.18
N GLY A 74 12.49 -2.30 21.00
CA GLY A 74 11.10 -2.36 20.58
C GLY A 74 10.67 -3.74 20.09
N HIS A 75 11.58 -4.46 19.41
CA HIS A 75 11.30 -5.75 18.78
C HIS A 75 11.99 -6.96 19.42
N GLN A 76 12.90 -6.75 20.37
CA GLN A 76 13.52 -7.82 21.13
C GLN A 76 13.11 -7.73 22.60
N LYS A 77 12.61 -8.84 23.17
CA LYS A 77 12.24 -8.89 24.57
C LYS A 77 13.50 -8.89 25.44
N LYS A 78 13.77 -7.75 26.09
CA LYS A 78 14.84 -7.60 27.09
C LYS A 78 14.22 -7.23 28.43
N ALA A 79 14.77 -7.75 29.53
CA ALA A 79 14.21 -7.53 30.87
C ALA A 79 14.12 -6.04 31.22
N PHE A 80 15.18 -5.27 30.97
CA PHE A 80 15.23 -3.84 31.25
C PHE A 80 14.38 -2.97 30.29
N ALA A 81 13.99 -3.51 29.13
CA ALA A 81 13.19 -2.80 28.12
C ALA A 81 11.77 -3.36 27.98
N LYS A 82 11.32 -4.21 28.91
CA LYS A 82 10.04 -4.93 28.84
C LYS A 82 8.85 -4.00 28.63
N MET A 83 8.84 -2.84 29.28
CA MET A 83 7.75 -1.87 29.14
C MET A 83 7.72 -1.22 27.75
N PHE A 84 8.87 -0.88 27.19
CA PHE A 84 8.97 -0.34 25.84
C PHE A 84 8.53 -1.38 24.81
N TYR A 85 9.04 -2.61 24.91
CA TYR A 85 8.60 -3.74 24.06
C TYR A 85 7.07 -3.97 24.15
N ALA A 86 6.53 -4.01 25.37
CA ALA A 86 5.10 -4.27 25.58
C ALA A 86 4.22 -3.18 24.95
N ARG A 87 4.63 -1.92 25.05
CA ARG A 87 3.89 -0.82 24.41
C ARG A 87 4.07 -0.76 22.91
N HIS A 88 5.28 -1.07 22.43
CA HIS A 88 5.63 -0.96 21.02
C HIS A 88 5.13 -2.17 20.23
N ALA A 89 5.76 -3.33 20.39
CA ALA A 89 5.36 -4.54 19.69
C ALA A 89 4.08 -5.17 20.26
N GLY A 90 3.83 -5.02 21.57
CA GLY A 90 2.64 -5.58 22.21
C GLY A 90 1.36 -4.79 21.91
N ASP A 91 1.35 -3.49 22.20
CA ASP A 91 0.18 -2.63 22.03
C ASP A 91 0.10 -2.04 20.61
N HIS A 92 1.10 -1.25 20.21
CA HIS A 92 1.04 -0.47 18.97
C HIS A 92 0.93 -1.34 17.70
N HIS A 93 1.77 -2.36 17.56
CA HIS A 93 1.71 -3.32 16.43
C HIS A 93 0.49 -4.24 16.45
N SER A 94 -0.14 -4.44 17.61
CA SER A 94 -1.39 -5.21 17.68
C SER A 94 -2.61 -4.32 17.43
N PHE A 95 -2.53 -3.03 17.72
CA PHE A 95 -3.60 -2.06 17.52
C PHE A 95 -3.68 -1.60 16.05
N PHE A 96 -2.53 -1.41 15.40
CA PHE A 96 -2.43 -1.06 13.98
C PHE A 96 -1.93 -2.27 13.20
N THR A 97 -2.75 -2.77 12.29
CA THR A 97 -2.39 -3.88 11.40
C THR A 97 -2.36 -3.38 9.96
N PRO A 98 -1.74 -4.11 9.01
CA PRO A 98 -1.78 -3.75 7.60
C PRO A 98 -3.21 -3.46 7.13
N GLY A 99 -3.43 -2.36 6.40
CA GLY A 99 -4.76 -1.86 6.02
C GLY A 99 -5.54 -1.09 7.11
N HIS A 100 -5.11 -1.16 8.38
CA HIS A 100 -5.76 -0.52 9.53
C HIS A 100 -4.78 0.35 10.33
N MET A 101 -4.15 1.33 9.66
CA MET A 101 -3.16 2.22 10.26
C MET A 101 -3.76 3.48 10.92
N THR A 102 -5.06 3.76 10.75
CA THR A 102 -5.68 4.99 11.27
C THR A 102 -6.23 4.80 12.68
N TYR A 103 -6.25 5.88 13.47
CA TYR A 103 -7.11 5.93 14.64
C TYR A 103 -8.58 6.15 14.27
N ASP A 104 -9.49 5.72 15.14
CA ASP A 104 -10.94 5.92 14.99
C ASP A 104 -11.50 6.88 16.05
N SER A 105 -10.84 6.97 17.21
CA SER A 105 -11.28 7.82 18.32
C SER A 105 -10.13 8.59 18.97
N ALA A 106 -10.45 9.68 19.68
CA ALA A 106 -9.44 10.44 20.42
C ALA A 106 -8.72 9.61 21.50
N ARG A 107 -9.32 8.53 22.03
CA ARG A 107 -8.64 7.68 23.02
C ARG A 107 -7.48 6.90 22.41
N ASP A 108 -7.50 6.66 21.10
CA ASP A 108 -6.47 5.91 20.38
C ASP A 108 -5.13 6.67 20.31
N TRP A 109 -5.12 7.99 20.53
CA TRP A 109 -3.88 8.75 20.71
C TRP A 109 -2.98 8.17 21.80
N ARG A 110 -3.54 7.44 22.77
CA ARG A 110 -2.80 6.76 23.85
C ARG A 110 -1.83 5.67 23.37
N VAL A 111 -2.10 5.05 22.22
CA VAL A 111 -1.25 4.02 21.60
C VAL A 111 -0.33 4.60 20.51
N ILE A 112 -0.63 5.80 20.02
CA ILE A 112 0.18 6.52 19.04
C ILE A 112 1.28 7.32 19.73
N LEU A 113 0.93 8.11 20.76
CA LEU A 113 1.87 8.94 21.49
C LEU A 113 2.74 8.06 22.40
N PHE A 114 4.01 8.44 22.52
CA PHE A 114 4.86 7.86 23.53
C PHE A 114 4.32 8.16 24.93
N PRO A 115 4.68 7.38 25.96
CA PRO A 115 4.31 7.75 27.32
C PRO A 115 4.82 9.17 27.64
N ALA A 116 3.96 10.04 28.18
CA ALA A 116 4.34 11.39 28.58
C ALA A 116 5.59 11.46 29.48
N TRP A 117 5.84 10.47 30.34
CA TRP A 117 7.05 10.44 31.18
C TRP A 117 8.33 10.15 30.40
N LEU A 118 8.25 9.61 29.18
CA LEU A 118 9.40 9.19 28.40
C LEU A 118 10.24 10.38 27.93
N ILE A 119 9.61 11.50 27.55
CA ILE A 119 10.33 12.74 27.23
C ILE A 119 11.11 13.26 28.45
N VAL A 120 10.54 13.12 29.66
CA VAL A 120 11.22 13.52 30.91
C VAL A 120 12.43 12.63 31.16
N ILE A 121 12.30 11.32 31.04
CA ILE A 121 13.43 10.38 31.19
C ILE A 121 14.49 10.63 30.13
N HIS A 122 14.11 10.79 28.86
CA HIS A 122 15.03 11.12 27.78
C HIS A 122 15.81 12.41 28.10
N THR A 123 15.10 13.48 28.50
CA THR A 123 15.75 14.75 28.82
C THR A 123 16.65 14.66 30.05
N LEU A 124 16.19 14.08 31.15
CA LEU A 124 16.94 14.08 32.42
C LEU A 124 18.05 13.03 32.50
N LEU A 125 17.84 11.84 31.92
CA LEU A 125 18.79 10.72 32.06
C LEU A 125 19.71 10.56 30.85
N ILE A 126 19.39 11.17 29.71
CA ILE A 126 20.22 11.07 28.49
C ILE A 126 20.72 12.46 28.10
N THR A 127 19.82 13.39 27.84
CA THR A 127 20.19 14.69 27.27
C THR A 127 20.97 15.56 28.27
N LEU A 128 20.49 15.67 29.52
CA LEU A 128 21.09 16.54 30.53
C LEU A 128 22.51 16.12 30.95
N PRO A 129 22.83 14.83 31.18
CA PRO A 129 24.20 14.40 31.47
C PRO A 129 25.16 14.66 30.30
N LEU A 130 24.72 14.40 29.06
CA LEU A 130 25.52 14.66 27.86
C LEU A 130 25.73 16.16 27.63
N TRP A 131 24.69 16.98 27.85
CA TRP A 131 24.81 18.43 27.87
C TRP A 131 25.86 18.89 28.87
N TRP A 132 25.80 18.41 30.11
CA TRP A 132 26.74 18.79 31.16
C TRP A 132 28.19 18.44 30.80
N LEU A 133 28.40 17.26 30.22
CA LEU A 133 29.72 16.82 29.73
C LEU A 133 30.22 17.71 28.60
N LEU A 134 29.40 17.98 27.58
CA LEU A 134 29.77 18.85 26.46
C LEU A 134 30.01 20.29 26.91
N ALA A 135 29.27 20.76 27.92
CA ALA A 135 29.39 22.12 28.44
C ALA A 135 30.75 22.38 29.12
N GLN A 136 31.45 21.32 29.57
CA GLN A 136 32.82 21.44 30.07
C GLN A 136 33.82 21.88 28.98
N VAL A 137 33.48 21.65 27.71
CA VAL A 137 34.33 21.95 26.57
C VAL A 137 33.81 23.17 25.80
N ASN A 138 32.51 23.20 25.51
CA ASN A 138 31.89 24.25 24.73
C ASN A 138 30.38 24.38 25.02
N ALA A 139 29.98 25.53 25.58
CA ALA A 139 28.59 25.80 25.97
C ALA A 139 27.62 25.91 24.78
N ASN A 140 28.08 26.41 23.63
CA ASN A 140 27.27 26.50 22.41
C ASN A 140 26.96 25.11 21.85
N VAL A 141 27.99 24.27 21.71
CA VAL A 141 27.84 22.88 21.26
C VAL A 141 26.93 22.12 22.21
N ALA A 142 27.13 22.26 23.53
CA ALA A 142 26.28 21.63 24.52
C ALA A 142 24.81 22.04 24.35
N GLY A 143 24.52 23.34 24.32
CA GLY A 143 23.16 23.86 24.19
C GLY A 143 22.50 23.45 22.87
N LEU A 144 23.22 23.54 21.75
CA LEU A 144 22.75 23.09 20.43
C LEU A 144 22.43 21.59 20.44
N PHE A 145 23.36 20.76 20.91
CA PHE A 145 23.18 19.31 21.04
C PHE A 145 21.94 18.99 21.88
N ALA A 146 21.84 19.56 23.07
CA ALA A 146 20.77 19.24 24.01
C ALA A 146 19.40 19.68 23.50
N GLY A 147 19.30 20.89 22.96
CA GLY A 147 18.07 21.37 22.33
C GLY A 147 17.69 20.53 21.11
N CYS A 148 18.64 20.13 20.27
CA CYS A 148 18.38 19.27 19.11
C CYS A 148 17.97 17.84 19.48
N MET A 149 18.47 17.27 20.58
CA MET A 149 18.02 15.97 21.08
C MET A 149 16.54 16.00 21.48
N VAL A 150 16.10 17.03 22.22
CA VAL A 150 14.70 17.20 22.61
C VAL A 150 13.82 17.55 21.41
N LEU A 151 14.31 18.41 20.51
CA LEU A 151 13.62 18.73 19.26
C LEU A 151 13.42 17.50 18.38
N GLY A 152 14.44 16.64 18.27
CA GLY A 152 14.36 15.37 17.54
C GLY A 152 13.25 14.46 18.08
N TYR A 153 13.12 14.39 19.41
CA TYR A 153 12.03 13.66 20.08
C TYR A 153 10.65 14.20 19.68
N LEU A 154 10.44 15.52 19.79
CA LEU A 154 9.18 16.17 19.45
C LEU A 154 8.83 15.98 17.97
N LEU A 155 9.79 16.19 17.07
CA LEU A 155 9.59 16.01 15.65
C LEU A 155 9.23 14.55 15.33
N TYR A 156 9.93 13.59 15.93
CA TYR A 156 9.62 12.18 15.74
C TYR A 156 8.17 11.88 16.15
N GLU A 157 7.75 12.33 17.32
CA GLU A 157 6.40 12.09 17.82
C GLU A 157 5.32 12.74 16.95
N VAL A 158 5.57 13.98 16.48
CA VAL A 158 4.65 14.68 15.55
C VAL A 158 4.54 13.97 14.21
N PHE A 159 5.66 13.58 13.60
CA PHE A 159 5.64 12.87 12.31
C PHE A 159 5.00 11.50 12.43
N HIS A 160 5.35 10.74 13.47
CA HIS A 160 4.73 9.46 13.79
C HIS A 160 3.20 9.61 13.97
N ALA A 161 2.75 10.62 14.72
CA ALA A 161 1.34 10.96 14.86
C ALA A 161 0.66 11.23 13.51
N CYS A 162 1.33 11.95 12.61
CA CYS A 162 0.80 12.25 11.28
C CYS A 162 0.60 10.99 10.43
N GLU A 163 1.41 9.96 10.61
CA GLU A 163 1.29 8.70 9.86
C GLU A 163 0.00 7.93 10.20
N HIS A 164 -0.58 8.16 11.38
CA HIS A 164 -1.83 7.56 11.83
C HIS A 164 -3.09 8.41 11.55
N LEU A 165 -2.93 9.58 10.93
CA LEU A 165 -4.07 10.44 10.59
C LEU A 165 -4.97 9.80 9.52
N PRO A 166 -6.27 10.10 9.51
CA PRO A 166 -7.18 9.62 8.48
C PRO A 166 -6.80 10.18 7.09
N PRO A 167 -7.10 9.47 5.97
CA PRO A 167 -6.74 9.89 4.62
C PRO A 167 -7.35 11.25 4.20
N GLN A 168 -8.46 11.63 4.82
CA GLN A 168 -9.14 12.89 4.56
C GLN A 168 -8.34 14.09 5.08
N ASN A 169 -7.47 13.90 6.08
CA ASN A 169 -6.67 14.97 6.67
C ASN A 169 -5.64 15.52 5.66
N PRO A 170 -5.48 16.86 5.52
CA PRO A 170 -4.52 17.45 4.59
C PRO A 170 -3.06 17.01 4.81
N LEU A 171 -2.64 16.84 6.06
CA LEU A 171 -1.26 16.44 6.39
C LEU A 171 -0.95 15.03 5.87
N SER A 172 -1.92 14.12 5.92
CA SER A 172 -1.81 12.76 5.37
C SER A 172 -1.55 12.73 3.86
N ARG A 173 -1.81 13.82 3.13
CA ARG A 173 -1.63 13.91 1.67
C ARG A 173 -0.25 14.41 1.27
N LEU A 174 0.51 14.99 2.19
CA LEU A 174 1.87 15.42 1.92
C LEU A 174 2.72 14.22 1.47
N PRO A 175 3.54 14.35 0.41
CA PRO A 175 4.23 13.21 -0.19
C PRO A 175 5.14 12.48 0.80
N TRP A 176 5.80 13.22 1.69
CA TRP A 176 6.73 12.65 2.67
C TRP A 176 6.00 11.92 3.80
N ILE A 177 4.86 12.45 4.27
CA ILE A 177 3.99 11.77 5.25
C ILE A 177 3.43 10.49 4.66
N ARG A 178 2.97 10.52 3.39
CA ARG A 178 2.50 9.31 2.69
C ARG A 178 3.59 8.25 2.59
N GLN A 179 4.82 8.67 2.27
CA GLN A 179 5.97 7.78 2.20
C GLN A 179 6.28 7.17 3.57
N MET A 180 6.37 7.99 4.63
CA MET A 180 6.65 7.53 5.99
C MET A 180 5.56 6.56 6.47
N ARG A 181 4.29 6.91 6.30
CA ARG A 181 3.14 6.04 6.60
C ARG A 181 3.22 4.70 5.88
N ARG A 182 3.63 4.69 4.61
CA ARG A 182 3.77 3.45 3.84
C ARG A 182 4.91 2.58 4.38
N LEU A 183 6.07 3.18 4.69
CA LEU A 183 7.19 2.46 5.30
C LEU A 183 6.80 1.89 6.66
N HIS A 184 6.07 2.68 7.44
CA HIS A 184 5.54 2.27 8.74
C HIS A 184 4.52 1.14 8.60
N GLU A 185 3.57 1.21 7.67
CA GLU A 185 2.64 0.10 7.41
C GLU A 185 3.37 -1.20 7.03
N LEU A 186 4.42 -1.11 6.19
CA LEU A 186 5.26 -2.26 5.85
C LEU A 186 6.02 -2.79 7.07
N HIS A 187 6.42 -1.91 7.98
CA HIS A 187 7.02 -2.28 9.25
C HIS A 187 6.03 -3.02 10.18
N HIS A 188 4.74 -2.67 10.16
CA HIS A 188 3.69 -3.35 10.94
C HIS A 188 3.37 -4.78 10.48
N ARG A 189 3.87 -5.20 9.31
CA ARG A 189 3.70 -6.57 8.82
C ARG A 189 4.48 -7.55 9.67
N ARG A 190 3.81 -8.55 10.23
CA ARG A 190 4.40 -9.50 11.19
C ARG A 190 5.59 -10.25 10.64
N GLU A 191 5.58 -10.55 9.35
CA GLU A 191 6.64 -11.23 8.63
C GLU A 191 7.88 -10.35 8.37
N ARG A 192 7.82 -9.03 8.61
CA ARG A 192 8.91 -8.08 8.34
C ARG A 192 9.30 -7.21 9.53
N MET A 193 8.43 -7.06 10.52
CA MET A 193 8.58 -6.10 11.63
C MET A 193 9.88 -6.26 12.44
N GLN A 194 10.46 -7.46 12.46
CA GLN A 194 11.71 -7.72 13.19
C GLN A 194 12.98 -7.47 12.37
N GLU A 195 12.86 -7.18 11.07
CA GLU A 195 14.00 -7.13 10.16
C GLU A 195 14.09 -5.84 9.34
N ARG A 196 12.98 -5.12 9.13
CA ARG A 196 12.92 -4.02 8.14
C ARG A 196 12.25 -2.76 8.70
N ASN A 197 12.64 -1.61 8.17
CA ASN A 197 11.99 -0.30 8.36
C ASN A 197 11.87 0.17 9.82
N PHE A 198 12.98 0.27 10.57
CA PHE A 198 12.97 0.72 11.97
C PHE A 198 12.99 2.26 12.12
N ASN A 199 13.51 3.01 11.16
CA ASN A 199 13.36 4.47 11.11
C ASN A 199 12.15 4.85 10.27
N ILE A 200 10.96 4.71 10.87
CA ILE A 200 9.68 5.10 10.23
C ILE A 200 9.61 6.60 9.91
N VAL A 201 10.19 7.45 10.77
CA VAL A 201 10.42 8.88 10.52
C VAL A 201 11.87 9.06 10.06
N LEU A 202 12.05 9.39 8.77
CA LEU A 202 13.34 9.54 8.09
C LEU A 202 14.18 8.24 8.05
N PRO A 203 14.03 7.39 7.01
CA PRO A 203 14.60 6.05 6.95
C PRO A 203 16.09 6.01 6.61
N LEU A 204 16.89 6.91 7.18
CA LEU A 204 18.30 7.05 6.84
C LEU A 204 19.12 5.86 7.32
N MET A 205 18.99 5.44 8.59
CA MET A 205 19.75 4.28 9.06
C MET A 205 19.24 2.98 8.45
N ASP A 206 17.95 2.90 8.12
CA ASP A 206 17.46 1.75 7.35
C ASP A 206 18.13 1.66 5.97
N TYR A 207 18.35 2.80 5.31
CA TYR A 207 19.09 2.84 4.06
C TYR A 207 20.55 2.43 4.27
N LEU A 208 21.24 3.03 5.25
CA LEU A 208 22.66 2.78 5.52
C LEU A 208 22.95 1.34 5.97
N PHE A 209 22.07 0.73 6.76
CA PHE A 209 22.21 -0.64 7.25
C PHE A 209 21.49 -1.69 6.39
N GLY A 210 20.92 -1.29 5.25
CA GLY A 210 20.27 -2.22 4.31
C GLY A 210 18.97 -2.85 4.85
N THR A 211 18.36 -2.27 5.88
CA THR A 211 17.06 -2.70 6.44
C THR A 211 15.87 -1.96 5.83
N LEU A 212 16.11 -0.97 4.95
CA LEU A 212 15.06 -0.29 4.21
C LEU A 212 14.41 -1.24 3.20
N TYR A 213 13.13 -1.50 3.42
CA TYR A 213 12.28 -2.24 2.52
C TYR A 213 11.16 -1.35 1.97
N ARG A 214 11.11 -1.26 0.65
CA ARG A 214 9.99 -0.68 -0.07
C ARG A 214 9.32 -1.81 -0.83
N GLU A 215 8.04 -2.00 -0.60
CA GLU A 215 7.24 -2.83 -1.49
C GLU A 215 7.03 -2.03 -2.78
N PRO A 216 7.38 -2.57 -3.96
CA PRO A 216 6.92 -2.01 -5.21
C PRO A 216 5.40 -1.95 -5.09
N GLU A 217 4.82 -0.75 -5.08
CA GLU A 217 3.38 -0.63 -5.22
C GLU A 217 3.06 -1.38 -6.51
N PRO A 218 2.30 -2.51 -6.47
CA PRO A 218 1.90 -3.17 -7.70
C PRO A 218 1.22 -2.07 -8.49
N ALA A 219 1.80 -1.70 -9.64
CA ALA A 219 1.42 -0.50 -10.33
C ALA A 219 -0.10 -0.50 -10.38
N PRO A 220 -0.81 0.42 -9.69
CA PRO A 220 -2.24 0.52 -9.90
C PRO A 220 -2.34 0.73 -11.40
N LEU A 221 -3.00 -0.20 -12.11
CA LEU A 221 -3.00 -0.26 -13.56
C LEU A 221 -3.14 1.19 -14.06
N ARG A 222 -2.03 1.79 -14.52
CA ARG A 222 -1.94 3.25 -14.63
C ARG A 222 -2.79 3.65 -15.83
N TYR A 223 -4.04 4.04 -15.59
CA TYR A 223 -4.96 4.39 -16.66
C TYR A 223 -4.65 5.77 -17.21
N SER A 224 -4.38 5.82 -18.51
CA SER A 224 -4.61 7.00 -19.34
C SER A 224 -6.09 7.05 -19.72
N LYS A 225 -6.72 8.22 -19.60
CA LYS A 225 -8.17 8.46 -19.70
C LYS A 225 -8.85 8.13 -21.04
N MET A 226 -8.16 7.60 -22.06
CA MET A 226 -8.75 7.26 -23.36
C MET A 226 -8.09 6.00 -23.97
N PRO A 227 -8.86 4.96 -24.34
CA PRO A 227 -8.35 3.85 -25.13
C PRO A 227 -7.97 4.35 -26.52
N MET A 228 -6.89 3.81 -27.10
CA MET A 228 -6.43 4.21 -28.44
C MET A 228 -7.26 3.50 -29.52
N THR A 229 -7.65 2.26 -29.29
CA THR A 229 -8.45 1.47 -30.23
C THR A 229 -9.55 0.77 -29.45
N ARG A 230 -10.79 0.94 -29.93
CA ARG A 230 -11.99 0.25 -29.45
C ARG A 230 -12.51 -0.60 -30.60
N MET A 231 -12.76 -1.87 -30.31
CA MET A 231 -13.32 -2.86 -31.23
C MET A 231 -14.55 -3.46 -30.55
N GLN A 232 -15.66 -3.54 -31.27
CA GLN A 232 -16.91 -4.07 -30.75
C GLN A 232 -17.41 -5.13 -31.72
N HIS A 233 -17.67 -6.32 -31.20
CA HIS A 233 -18.20 -7.43 -31.96
C HIS A 233 -19.48 -7.91 -31.30
N GLU A 234 -20.45 -8.27 -32.11
CA GLU A 234 -21.75 -8.75 -31.68
C GLU A 234 -22.01 -10.10 -32.33
N ILE A 235 -22.54 -11.04 -31.54
CA ILE A 235 -22.95 -12.34 -32.03
C ILE A 235 -24.10 -12.89 -31.19
N ASP A 236 -25.04 -13.58 -31.84
CA ASP A 236 -26.12 -14.28 -31.15
C ASP A 236 -25.67 -15.72 -30.83
N ILE A 237 -25.87 -16.13 -29.58
CA ILE A 237 -25.45 -17.43 -29.03
C ILE A 237 -26.68 -18.15 -28.47
N ALA A 238 -26.85 -19.42 -28.84
CA ALA A 238 -27.91 -20.26 -28.29
C ALA A 238 -27.65 -20.57 -26.81
N GLY A 239 -28.60 -20.21 -25.93
CA GLY A 239 -28.49 -20.43 -24.49
C GLY A 239 -29.01 -19.25 -23.68
N GLU A 240 -29.23 -19.50 -22.39
CA GLU A 240 -29.63 -18.45 -21.44
C GLU A 240 -28.47 -17.47 -21.20
N PRO A 241 -28.73 -16.15 -21.08
CA PRO A 241 -27.68 -15.15 -20.89
C PRO A 241 -26.75 -15.46 -19.73
N VAL A 242 -27.29 -16.00 -18.63
CA VAL A 242 -26.50 -16.38 -17.45
C VAL A 242 -25.48 -17.47 -17.79
N ALA A 243 -25.89 -18.51 -18.55
CA ALA A 243 -25.02 -19.61 -18.91
C ALA A 243 -23.97 -19.19 -19.95
N VAL A 244 -24.38 -18.41 -20.96
CA VAL A 244 -23.47 -17.86 -21.98
C VAL A 244 -22.42 -16.97 -21.33
N LEU A 245 -22.82 -16.05 -20.45
CA LEU A 245 -21.87 -15.18 -19.76
C LEU A 245 -20.98 -15.96 -18.79
N ALA A 246 -21.51 -16.96 -18.09
CA ALA A 246 -20.70 -17.81 -17.19
C ALA A 246 -19.61 -18.57 -17.96
N TYR A 247 -19.93 -19.12 -19.14
CA TYR A 247 -18.94 -19.77 -20.00
C TYR A 247 -17.87 -18.77 -20.47
N ALA A 248 -18.28 -17.61 -21.00
CA ALA A 248 -17.33 -16.59 -21.47
C ALA A 248 -16.45 -16.01 -20.34
N ALA A 249 -16.99 -15.85 -19.13
CA ALA A 249 -16.28 -15.38 -17.94
C ALA A 249 -15.42 -16.46 -17.26
N SER A 250 -15.56 -17.72 -17.69
CA SER A 250 -14.71 -18.83 -17.25
C SER A 250 -13.43 -18.83 -18.08
N VAL A 251 -12.47 -18.02 -17.65
CA VAL A 251 -11.26 -17.71 -18.46
C VAL A 251 -10.42 -18.95 -18.76
N SER A 252 -10.56 -20.04 -17.99
CA SER A 252 -9.97 -21.33 -18.28
C SER A 252 -10.38 -21.90 -19.65
N HIS A 253 -11.50 -21.46 -20.22
CA HIS A 253 -11.99 -21.86 -21.55
C HIS A 253 -11.53 -20.94 -22.68
N TRP A 254 -10.85 -19.82 -22.41
CA TRP A 254 -10.41 -18.95 -23.50
C TRP A 254 -9.48 -19.63 -24.51
N PRO A 255 -8.58 -20.56 -24.14
CA PRO A 255 -7.80 -21.31 -25.13
C PRO A 255 -8.66 -22.13 -26.10
N ASP A 256 -9.90 -22.47 -25.73
CA ASP A 256 -10.81 -23.27 -26.56
C ASP A 256 -11.38 -22.46 -27.74
N TRP A 257 -11.51 -21.13 -27.60
CA TRP A 257 -12.21 -20.29 -28.59
C TRP A 257 -11.50 -18.96 -28.92
N HIS A 258 -10.51 -18.55 -28.14
CA HIS A 258 -9.72 -17.35 -28.38
C HIS A 258 -8.37 -17.73 -29.02
N PRO A 259 -8.21 -17.61 -30.36
CA PRO A 259 -7.04 -18.13 -31.08
C PRO A 259 -5.72 -17.46 -30.67
N SER A 260 -5.78 -16.27 -30.07
CA SER A 260 -4.61 -15.58 -29.55
C SER A 260 -4.27 -15.96 -28.10
N SER A 261 -5.11 -16.74 -27.40
CA SER A 261 -4.87 -17.15 -26.00
C SER A 261 -4.18 -18.51 -25.98
N LEU A 262 -2.95 -18.58 -25.46
CA LEU A 262 -2.15 -19.81 -25.48
C LEU A 262 -2.26 -20.58 -24.17
N LYS A 263 -2.14 -19.87 -23.05
CA LYS A 263 -2.16 -20.47 -21.71
C LYS A 263 -2.74 -19.49 -20.71
N ILE A 264 -3.63 -19.99 -19.86
CA ILE A 264 -4.20 -19.24 -18.75
C ILE A 264 -4.07 -20.08 -17.49
N ASP A 265 -3.58 -19.47 -16.42
CA ASP A 265 -3.58 -20.05 -15.08
C ASP A 265 -4.68 -19.38 -14.25
N ALA A 266 -5.82 -20.06 -14.13
CA ALA A 266 -7.01 -19.56 -13.44
C ALA A 266 -7.86 -20.72 -12.89
N PRO A 267 -8.60 -20.51 -11.78
CA PRO A 267 -9.54 -21.49 -11.27
C PRO A 267 -10.65 -21.77 -12.30
N GLN A 268 -11.24 -22.98 -12.24
CA GLN A 268 -12.39 -23.33 -13.06
C GLN A 268 -13.63 -22.52 -12.67
N GLY A 269 -14.43 -22.17 -13.68
CA GLY A 269 -15.68 -21.44 -13.52
C GLY A 269 -15.54 -19.92 -13.69
N PRO A 270 -16.67 -19.17 -13.63
CA PRO A 270 -16.70 -17.75 -13.94
C PRO A 270 -15.95 -16.93 -12.88
N LEU A 271 -15.11 -16.01 -13.34
CA LEU A 271 -14.36 -15.14 -12.42
C LEU A 271 -15.17 -13.92 -11.99
N HIS A 272 -15.16 -13.65 -10.68
CA HIS A 272 -15.87 -12.54 -10.03
C HIS A 272 -14.98 -11.30 -9.87
N ALA A 273 -15.59 -10.14 -9.59
CA ALA A 273 -14.86 -8.90 -9.32
C ALA A 273 -13.81 -9.08 -8.21
N GLY A 274 -12.60 -8.59 -8.46
CA GLY A 274 -11.43 -8.77 -7.60
C GLY A 274 -10.57 -9.99 -7.92
N ALA A 275 -11.06 -10.94 -8.75
CA ALA A 275 -10.25 -12.06 -9.21
C ALA A 275 -9.11 -11.58 -10.11
N ARG A 276 -7.98 -12.28 -10.05
CA ARG A 276 -6.77 -11.99 -10.84
C ARG A 276 -6.26 -13.27 -11.46
N PHE A 277 -5.73 -13.17 -12.68
CA PHE A 277 -5.18 -14.29 -13.43
C PHE A 277 -4.12 -13.79 -14.42
N GLU A 278 -3.33 -14.72 -14.95
CA GLU A 278 -2.31 -14.44 -15.95
C GLU A 278 -2.63 -15.17 -17.25
N GLU A 279 -2.29 -14.54 -18.37
CA GLU A 279 -2.54 -15.06 -19.71
C GLU A 279 -1.31 -14.84 -20.60
N ASP A 280 -0.85 -15.92 -21.24
CA ASP A 280 0.09 -15.86 -22.35
C ASP A 280 -0.67 -15.76 -23.67
N ILE A 281 -0.41 -14.70 -24.44
CA ILE A 281 -1.06 -14.44 -25.72
C ILE A 281 -0.08 -14.47 -26.89
N HIS A 282 -0.59 -14.80 -28.07
CA HIS A 282 0.05 -14.53 -29.36
C HIS A 282 -0.92 -13.75 -30.28
N ALA A 283 -0.88 -12.42 -30.20
CA ALA A 283 -1.80 -11.54 -30.94
C ALA A 283 -1.03 -10.66 -31.93
N GLY A 284 -1.56 -10.51 -33.15
CA GLY A 284 -0.91 -9.66 -34.16
C GLY A 284 0.48 -10.13 -34.59
N GLY A 285 0.83 -11.40 -34.37
CA GLY A 285 2.15 -11.98 -34.67
C GLY A 285 3.20 -11.78 -33.58
N ARG A 286 2.80 -11.46 -32.34
CA ARG A 286 3.70 -11.25 -31.21
C ARG A 286 3.25 -12.02 -29.98
N ALA A 287 4.21 -12.66 -29.30
CA ALA A 287 4.00 -13.18 -27.95
C ALA A 287 3.90 -12.02 -26.94
N GLY A 288 3.00 -12.15 -25.98
CA GLY A 288 2.84 -11.21 -24.87
C GLY A 288 2.33 -11.94 -23.63
N HIS A 289 2.67 -11.40 -22.47
CA HIS A 289 2.18 -11.89 -21.19
C HIS A 289 1.31 -10.80 -20.55
N LEU A 290 0.10 -11.14 -20.16
CA LEU A 290 -0.92 -10.24 -19.62
C LEU A 290 -1.26 -10.62 -18.19
N ARG A 291 -1.25 -9.63 -17.30
CA ARG A 291 -1.82 -9.75 -15.94
C ARG A 291 -3.19 -9.11 -15.93
N TRP A 292 -4.19 -9.89 -15.56
CA TRP A 292 -5.60 -9.50 -15.57
C TRP A 292 -6.16 -9.27 -14.17
N GLU A 293 -7.12 -8.35 -14.08
CA GLU A 293 -7.97 -8.14 -12.91
C GLU A 293 -9.43 -7.98 -13.37
N VAL A 294 -10.31 -8.82 -12.81
CA VAL A 294 -11.75 -8.74 -13.05
C VAL A 294 -12.32 -7.60 -12.22
N THR A 295 -13.04 -6.70 -12.88
CA THR A 295 -13.58 -5.50 -12.24
C THR A 295 -15.08 -5.57 -11.96
N GLU A 296 -15.79 -6.43 -12.70
CA GLU A 296 -17.23 -6.57 -12.54
C GLU A 296 -17.70 -7.93 -13.06
N TYR A 297 -18.65 -8.53 -12.36
CA TYR A 297 -19.43 -9.67 -12.86
C TYR A 297 -20.88 -9.55 -12.39
N LEU A 298 -21.79 -9.36 -13.34
CA LEU A 298 -23.24 -9.32 -13.18
C LEU A 298 -23.80 -10.49 -14.01
N PRO A 299 -24.16 -11.63 -13.39
CA PRO A 299 -24.62 -12.81 -14.10
C PRO A 299 -25.70 -12.50 -15.15
N GLY A 300 -25.50 -13.00 -16.36
CA GLY A 300 -26.40 -12.81 -17.51
C GLY A 300 -26.50 -11.38 -18.06
N ARG A 301 -25.72 -10.43 -17.55
CA ARG A 301 -25.76 -9.04 -17.99
C ARG A 301 -24.41 -8.52 -18.45
N ARG A 302 -23.38 -8.61 -17.59
CA ARG A 302 -22.11 -7.93 -17.86
C ARG A 302 -20.93 -8.54 -17.13
N TRP A 303 -19.80 -8.65 -17.81
CA TRP A 303 -18.51 -9.01 -17.20
C TRP A 303 -17.44 -8.06 -17.74
N CYS A 304 -16.61 -7.54 -16.84
CA CYS A 304 -15.54 -6.61 -17.20
C CYS A 304 -14.22 -7.05 -16.59
N ALA A 305 -13.17 -7.14 -17.39
CA ALA A 305 -11.80 -7.33 -16.91
C ALA A 305 -10.83 -6.37 -17.57
N ARG A 306 -9.68 -6.18 -16.94
CA ARG A 306 -8.64 -5.28 -17.41
C ARG A 306 -7.30 -5.98 -17.35
N ALA A 307 -6.42 -5.71 -18.31
CA ALA A 307 -5.11 -6.33 -18.39
C ALA A 307 -4.00 -5.32 -18.66
N GLN A 308 -2.80 -5.65 -18.19
CA GLN A 308 -1.56 -4.98 -18.57
C GLN A 308 -0.44 -5.96 -18.88
N SER A 309 0.44 -5.58 -19.81
CA SER A 309 1.69 -6.29 -20.09
C SER A 309 2.89 -5.49 -19.61
N ASP A 310 3.97 -6.21 -19.28
CA ASP A 310 5.27 -5.60 -19.01
C ASP A 310 5.88 -4.90 -20.26
N GLN A 311 5.29 -5.13 -21.45
CA GLN A 311 5.68 -4.49 -22.72
C GLN A 311 4.85 -3.24 -23.07
N GLY A 312 4.11 -2.66 -22.11
CA GLY A 312 3.39 -1.39 -22.29
C GLY A 312 2.12 -1.51 -23.12
N LEU A 313 1.45 -2.67 -23.09
CA LEU A 313 0.08 -2.86 -23.60
C LEU A 313 -0.89 -2.80 -22.42
N SER A 314 -1.94 -2.00 -22.54
CA SER A 314 -3.08 -1.97 -21.61
C SER A 314 -4.37 -2.33 -22.33
N LEU A 315 -5.20 -3.18 -21.76
CA LEU A 315 -6.49 -3.59 -22.32
C LEU A 315 -7.63 -3.50 -21.29
N ARG A 316 -8.84 -3.29 -21.81
CA ARG A 316 -10.11 -3.48 -21.11
C ARG A 316 -11.00 -4.36 -22.00
N LEU A 317 -11.55 -5.39 -21.39
CA LEU A 317 -12.45 -6.33 -22.03
C LEU A 317 -13.80 -6.27 -21.32
N THR A 318 -14.85 -6.05 -22.10
CA THR A 318 -16.23 -5.99 -21.61
C THR A 318 -17.06 -6.97 -22.41
N TYR A 319 -17.79 -7.82 -21.71
CA TYR A 319 -18.82 -8.71 -22.25
C TYR A 319 -20.16 -8.23 -21.75
N GLU A 320 -21.13 -8.10 -22.65
CA GLU A 320 -22.50 -7.76 -22.34
C GLU A 320 -23.42 -8.82 -22.94
N CYS A 321 -24.46 -9.18 -22.18
CA CYS A 321 -25.46 -10.15 -22.60
C CYS A 321 -26.85 -9.55 -22.47
N SER A 322 -27.68 -9.79 -23.47
CA SER A 322 -29.10 -9.44 -23.46
C SER A 322 -29.91 -10.61 -23.99
N ALA A 323 -31.09 -10.82 -23.41
CA ALA A 323 -32.00 -11.89 -23.81
C ALA A 323 -32.71 -11.50 -25.11
N GLU A 324 -32.71 -12.41 -26.09
CA GLU A 324 -33.46 -12.26 -27.35
C GLU A 324 -34.31 -13.49 -27.63
N ALA A 325 -35.28 -13.38 -28.55
CA ALA A 325 -36.27 -14.42 -28.84
C ALA A 325 -35.67 -15.80 -29.21
N GLY A 326 -34.39 -15.86 -29.61
CA GLY A 326 -33.67 -17.08 -29.98
C GLY A 326 -32.47 -17.45 -29.09
N GLY A 327 -32.22 -16.75 -27.97
CA GLY A 327 -31.09 -17.01 -27.10
C GLY A 327 -30.49 -15.74 -26.48
N THR A 328 -29.17 -15.59 -26.55
CA THR A 328 -28.43 -14.47 -25.98
C THR A 328 -27.74 -13.66 -27.06
N ARG A 329 -28.02 -12.37 -27.13
CA ARG A 329 -27.17 -11.42 -27.86
C ARG A 329 -25.96 -11.08 -27.01
N PHE A 330 -24.78 -11.49 -27.47
CA PHE A 330 -23.50 -11.30 -26.80
C PHE A 330 -22.68 -10.21 -27.50
N VAL A 331 -22.30 -9.19 -26.74
CA VAL A 331 -21.50 -8.06 -27.23
C VAL A 331 -20.15 -8.06 -26.53
N ARG A 332 -19.07 -8.17 -27.30
CA ARG A 332 -17.68 -8.07 -26.83
C ARG A 332 -17.09 -6.73 -27.23
N THR A 333 -16.77 -5.90 -26.24
CA THR A 333 -15.99 -4.67 -26.44
C THR A 333 -14.56 -4.87 -25.94
N LEU A 334 -13.59 -4.81 -26.87
CA LEU A 334 -12.16 -4.81 -26.58
C LEU A 334 -11.60 -3.40 -26.78
N GLU A 335 -11.02 -2.83 -25.74
CA GLU A 335 -10.37 -1.54 -25.74
C GLU A 335 -8.90 -1.70 -25.38
N TYR A 336 -7.97 -1.20 -26.19
CA TYR A 336 -6.54 -1.33 -25.90
C TYR A 336 -5.70 -0.13 -26.30
N ARG A 337 -4.49 -0.06 -25.72
CA ARG A 337 -3.50 1.00 -25.94
C ARG A 337 -2.09 0.47 -25.81
N PHE A 338 -1.19 0.98 -26.66
CA PHE A 338 0.26 0.82 -26.53
C PHE A 338 0.92 2.13 -26.06
N ASP A 339 1.90 2.05 -25.18
CA ASP A 339 2.61 3.23 -24.68
C ASP A 339 3.65 3.77 -25.68
N GLY A 340 4.40 2.86 -26.32
CA GLY A 340 5.46 3.22 -27.27
C GLY A 340 4.93 3.85 -28.57
N LEU A 341 5.56 4.94 -29.02
CA LEU A 341 5.20 5.63 -30.28
C LEU A 341 5.27 4.71 -31.50
N LEU A 342 6.33 3.90 -31.61
CA LEU A 342 6.49 2.90 -32.68
C LEU A 342 5.34 1.89 -32.69
N MET A 343 4.95 1.38 -31.53
CA MET A 343 3.86 0.42 -31.41
C MET A 343 2.49 1.05 -31.75
N ARG A 344 2.28 2.32 -31.42
CA ARG A 344 1.08 3.06 -31.84
C ARG A 344 1.01 3.20 -33.36
N LEU A 345 2.14 3.47 -34.03
CA LEU A 345 2.21 3.54 -35.48
C LEU A 345 1.99 2.16 -36.13
N ALA A 346 2.68 1.12 -35.66
CA ALA A 346 2.51 -0.26 -36.12
C ALA A 346 1.06 -0.74 -35.96
N ASN A 347 0.40 -0.37 -34.87
CA ASN A 347 -1.01 -0.65 -34.66
C ASN A 347 -1.91 0.01 -35.70
N ARG A 348 -1.66 1.29 -36.01
CA ARG A 348 -2.45 2.04 -37.00
C ARG A 348 -2.29 1.47 -38.41
N LEU A 349 -1.10 0.99 -38.76
CA LEU A 349 -0.78 0.53 -40.12
C LEU A 349 -1.12 -0.96 -40.36
N LEU A 350 -0.84 -1.84 -39.40
CA LEU A 350 -0.88 -3.29 -39.60
C LEU A 350 -1.64 -4.04 -38.48
N LEU A 351 -1.26 -3.85 -37.21
CA LEU A 351 -1.71 -4.74 -36.14
C LEU A 351 -3.23 -4.66 -35.91
N LYS A 352 -3.84 -3.48 -36.02
CA LYS A 352 -5.29 -3.31 -35.83
C LYS A 352 -6.09 -4.24 -36.76
N ARG A 353 -5.73 -4.33 -38.04
CA ARG A 353 -6.45 -5.17 -39.02
C ARG A 353 -6.32 -6.65 -38.72
N ARG A 354 -5.15 -7.07 -38.21
CA ARG A 354 -4.90 -8.47 -37.84
C ARG A 354 -5.64 -8.85 -36.56
N ILE A 355 -5.56 -7.98 -35.54
CA ILE A 355 -6.29 -8.16 -34.27
C ILE A 355 -7.80 -8.18 -34.51
N GLU A 356 -8.33 -7.34 -35.41
CA GLU A 356 -9.75 -7.36 -35.77
C GLU A 356 -10.17 -8.70 -36.38
N ARG A 357 -9.37 -9.27 -37.28
CA ARG A 357 -9.64 -10.59 -37.88
C ARG A 357 -9.59 -11.71 -36.85
N GLU A 358 -8.57 -11.70 -35.99
CA GLU A 358 -8.42 -12.66 -34.88
C GLU A 358 -9.59 -12.54 -33.90
N SER A 359 -10.06 -11.31 -33.64
CA SER A 359 -11.21 -11.02 -32.78
C SER A 359 -12.55 -11.45 -33.41
N ALA A 360 -12.74 -11.26 -34.70
CA ALA A 360 -13.95 -11.73 -35.39
C ALA A 360 -14.02 -13.26 -35.42
N ALA A 361 -12.88 -13.92 -35.66
CA ALA A 361 -12.78 -15.37 -35.62
C ALA A 361 -13.08 -15.93 -34.21
N SER A 362 -12.60 -15.26 -33.15
CA SER A 362 -12.86 -15.69 -31.77
C SER A 362 -14.34 -15.61 -31.39
N MET A 363 -15.08 -14.64 -31.95
CA MET A 363 -16.53 -14.57 -31.71
C MET A 363 -17.28 -15.75 -32.30
N LEU A 364 -16.94 -16.16 -33.53
CA LEU A 364 -17.55 -17.33 -34.17
C LEU A 364 -17.25 -18.61 -33.36
N ALA A 365 -16.00 -18.78 -32.95
CA ALA A 365 -15.59 -19.91 -32.12
C ALA A 365 -16.29 -19.90 -30.74
N LEU A 366 -16.44 -18.72 -30.12
CA LEU A 366 -17.15 -18.57 -28.85
C LEU A 366 -18.62 -19.02 -28.98
N ARG A 367 -19.31 -18.61 -30.04
CA ARG A 367 -20.70 -19.04 -30.29
C ARG A 367 -20.80 -20.55 -30.34
N ASP A 368 -19.93 -21.19 -31.11
CA ASP A 368 -20.00 -22.63 -31.36
C ASP A 368 -19.64 -23.44 -30.10
N THR A 369 -18.55 -23.06 -29.42
CA THR A 369 -18.08 -23.73 -28.19
C THR A 369 -19.03 -23.51 -27.00
N ALA A 370 -19.56 -22.30 -26.82
CA ALA A 370 -20.53 -22.00 -25.77
C ALA A 370 -21.83 -22.78 -25.98
N ALA A 371 -22.35 -22.84 -27.20
CA ALA A 371 -23.56 -23.60 -27.52
C ALA A 371 -23.38 -25.10 -27.24
N GLN A 372 -22.22 -25.67 -27.60
CA GLN A 372 -21.89 -27.06 -27.31
C GLN A 372 -21.77 -27.32 -25.81
N PHE A 373 -21.05 -26.47 -25.08
CA PHE A 373 -20.87 -26.61 -23.63
C PHE A 373 -22.20 -26.55 -22.88
N ILE A 374 -23.05 -25.57 -23.22
CA ILE A 374 -24.38 -25.40 -22.61
C ILE A 374 -25.30 -26.56 -22.98
N GLY A 375 -25.26 -27.03 -24.23
CA GLY A 375 -26.02 -28.19 -24.68
C GLY A 375 -25.62 -29.48 -23.94
N ALA A 376 -24.33 -29.73 -23.79
CA ALA A 376 -23.81 -30.89 -23.05
C ALA A 376 -24.20 -30.85 -21.57
N ALA A 377 -24.09 -29.68 -20.92
CA ALA A 377 -24.48 -29.51 -19.52
C ALA A 377 -25.99 -29.70 -19.28
N ARG A 378 -26.84 -29.42 -20.28
CA ARG A 378 -28.27 -29.70 -20.23
C ARG A 378 -28.60 -31.17 -20.44
N ALA A 379 -27.78 -31.91 -21.19
CA ALA A 379 -27.99 -33.34 -21.44
C ALA A 379 -27.52 -34.22 -20.27
N SER A 380 -26.62 -33.71 -19.43
CA SER A 380 -26.09 -34.41 -18.25
C SER A 380 -26.81 -34.06 -16.93
N ALA A 381 -27.70 -33.07 -16.95
CA ALA A 381 -28.56 -32.67 -15.83
C ALA A 381 -29.94 -33.33 -15.98
#